data_AF-A0A1I2MDX0-F1
#
_entry.id   AF-A0A1I2MDX0-F1
#
_cell.length_a   1.000
_cell.length_b   1.000
_cell.length_c   1.000
_cell.angle_alpha   90.00
_cell.angle_beta   90.00
_cell.angle_gamma   90.00
#
_symmetry.space_group_name_H-M   'P 1'
#
loop_
_entity.id
_entity.type
_entity.pdbx_description
1 polymer ?
#
loop_
_entity_poly.entity_id
_entity_poly.type
_entity_poly.pdbx_seq_one_letter_code
_entity_poly.pdbx_strand_id
1 'polypeptide(L)'
;MAAPRKYPDELRERAIRLAVDARRDPATRTGALKRIAEQLGINPETLRNWVIQAEVDEGHRPGTTTDDATRLAELERENRELRRANAILKS
;
A
#
# COMPACT_ATOMS: atom_id res chain seq x y z
N MET A 1 -9.55 9.17 15.34
CA MET A 1 -9.34 9.84 14.04
C MET A 1 -8.06 9.29 13.45
N ALA A 2 -8.04 8.93 12.16
CA ALA A 2 -6.80 8.51 11.51
C ALA A 2 -5.79 9.67 11.57
N ALA A 3 -4.55 9.38 11.92
CA ALA A 3 -3.50 10.41 11.92
C ALA A 3 -3.40 11.04 10.52
N PRO A 4 -3.21 12.37 10.42
CA PRO A 4 -3.06 13.03 9.13
C PRO A 4 -1.88 12.41 8.38
N ARG A 5 -2.15 11.93 7.16
CA ARG A 5 -1.11 11.32 6.32
C ARG A 5 -0.16 12.41 5.84
N LYS A 6 1.15 12.13 5.89
CA LYS A 6 2.21 13.03 5.40
C LYS A 6 2.03 13.37 3.91
N TYR A 7 1.47 12.45 3.13
CA TYR A 7 1.18 12.63 1.72
C TYR A 7 -0.33 12.39 1.49
N PRO A 8 -1.04 13.32 0.83
CA PRO A 8 -2.43 13.12 0.44
C PRO A 8 -2.59 11.90 -0.48
N ASP A 9 -3.76 11.25 -0.42
CA ASP A 9 -4.03 10.04 -1.22
C ASP A 9 -4.01 10.36 -2.73
N GLU A 10 -4.52 11.53 -3.14
CA GLU A 10 -4.43 12.02 -4.53
C GLU A 10 -2.99 12.15 -5.04
N LEU A 11 -2.08 12.65 -4.19
CA LEU A 11 -0.66 12.77 -4.52
C LEU A 11 -0.04 11.38 -4.68
N ARG A 12 -0.38 10.46 -3.78
CA ARG A 12 0.09 9.06 -3.83
C ARG A 12 -0.37 8.38 -5.10
N GLU A 13 -1.65 8.43 -5.44
CA GLU A 13 -2.21 7.80 -6.65
C GLU A 13 -1.57 8.35 -7.92
N ARG A 14 -1.43 9.69 -8.01
CA ARG A 14 -0.77 10.33 -9.14
C ARG A 14 0.69 9.91 -9.26
N ALA A 15 1.42 9.84 -8.14
CA ALA A 15 2.82 9.45 -8.12
C ALA A 15 3.00 7.99 -8.56
N ILE A 16 2.13 7.07 -8.10
CA ILE A 16 2.15 5.66 -8.51
C ILE A 16 1.92 5.55 -10.02
N ARG A 17 0.88 6.20 -10.56
CA ARG A 17 0.56 6.14 -12.00
C ARG A 17 1.73 6.62 -12.85
N LEU A 18 2.28 7.79 -12.52
CA LEU A 18 3.43 8.36 -13.24
C LEU A 18 4.66 7.44 -13.17
N ALA A 19 4.90 6.83 -12.01
CA ALA A 19 6.02 5.92 -11.79
C ALA A 19 5.87 4.59 -12.55
N VAL A 20 4.67 4.05 -12.62
CA VAL A 20 4.36 2.83 -13.39
C VAL A 20 4.54 3.12 -14.89
N ASP A 21 4.00 4.22 -15.39
CA ASP A 21 4.11 4.61 -16.80
C ASP A 21 5.58 4.82 -17.21
N ALA A 22 6.35 5.56 -16.40
CA ALA A 22 7.77 5.79 -16.66
C ALA A 22 8.63 4.52 -16.58
N ARG A 23 8.17 3.46 -15.90
CA ARG A 23 8.86 2.16 -15.87
C ARG A 23 8.53 1.27 -17.07
N ARG A 24 7.43 1.54 -17.77
CA ARG A 24 7.05 0.81 -19.00
C ARG A 24 7.98 1.18 -20.16
N ASP A 25 8.41 2.43 -20.22
CA ASP A 25 9.38 2.90 -21.21
C ASP A 25 10.83 2.47 -20.86
N PRO A 26 11.50 1.65 -21.68
CA PRO A 26 12.88 1.22 -21.44
C PRO A 26 13.88 2.37 -21.31
N ALA A 27 13.67 3.49 -22.01
CA ALA A 27 14.60 4.62 -22.00
C ALA A 27 14.57 5.40 -20.69
N THR A 28 13.39 5.50 -20.05
CA THR A 28 13.21 6.29 -18.83
C THR A 28 13.14 5.45 -17.55
N ARG A 29 13.02 4.12 -17.66
CA ARG A 29 12.92 3.14 -16.56
C ARG A 29 14.01 3.31 -15.50
N THR A 30 15.26 3.42 -15.92
CA THR A 30 16.39 3.55 -14.98
C THR A 30 16.32 4.89 -14.25
N GLY A 31 16.21 4.84 -12.92
CA GLY A 31 16.10 6.04 -12.10
C GLY A 31 14.74 6.74 -12.14
N ALA A 32 13.72 6.19 -12.82
CA ALA A 32 12.37 6.77 -12.91
C ALA A 32 11.80 7.11 -11.52
N LEU A 33 11.83 6.14 -10.60
CA LEU A 33 11.30 6.31 -9.24
C LEU A 33 12.00 7.44 -8.48
N LYS A 34 13.34 7.53 -8.57
CA LYS A 34 14.12 8.57 -7.90
C LYS A 34 13.74 9.96 -8.45
N ARG A 35 13.75 10.10 -9.77
CA ARG A 35 13.45 11.35 -10.47
C ARG A 35 12.03 11.86 -10.15
N ILE A 36 11.04 10.96 -10.21
CA ILE A 36 9.64 11.30 -9.94
C ILE A 36 9.44 11.65 -8.47
N ALA A 37 10.05 10.90 -7.55
CA ALA A 37 9.95 11.19 -6.13
C ALA A 37 10.56 12.56 -5.80
N GLU A 38 11.73 12.89 -6.36
CA GLU A 38 12.36 14.22 -6.23
C GLU A 38 11.47 15.34 -6.77
N GLN A 39 10.88 15.17 -7.97
CA GLN A 39 9.97 16.14 -8.57
C GLN A 39 8.70 16.39 -7.74
N LEU A 40 8.23 15.38 -7.00
CA LEU A 40 7.01 15.45 -6.20
C LEU A 40 7.29 15.73 -4.71
N GLY A 41 8.55 15.87 -4.30
CA GLY A 41 8.92 16.06 -2.89
C GLY A 41 8.64 14.83 -2.01
N ILE A 42 8.59 13.64 -2.61
CA ILE A 42 8.35 12.36 -1.93
C ILE A 42 9.69 11.68 -1.67
N ASN A 43 9.83 10.97 -0.55
CA ASN A 43 10.99 10.12 -0.36
C ASN A 43 11.01 8.99 -1.43
N PRO A 44 12.11 8.79 -2.17
CA PRO A 44 12.20 7.75 -3.21
C PRO A 44 11.80 6.34 -2.75
N GLU A 45 12.14 5.97 -1.52
CA GLU A 45 11.80 4.66 -0.97
C GLU A 45 10.31 4.55 -0.65
N THR A 46 9.68 5.65 -0.24
CA THR A 46 8.21 5.70 -0.06
C THR A 46 7.50 5.47 -1.38
N LEU A 47 7.93 6.14 -2.45
CA LEU A 47 7.34 5.93 -3.78
C LEU A 47 7.57 4.50 -4.29
N ARG A 48 8.76 3.93 -4.06
CA ARG A 48 9.06 2.54 -4.40
C ARG A 48 8.09 1.58 -3.70
N ASN A 49 7.87 1.74 -2.40
CA ASN A 49 6.96 0.87 -1.65
C ASN A 49 5.52 0.96 -2.16
N TRP A 50 5.05 2.16 -2.50
CA TRP A 50 3.72 2.32 -3.08
C TRP A 50 3.55 1.63 -4.43
N VAL A 51 4.57 1.74 -5.28
CA VAL A 51 4.56 1.08 -6.60
C VAL A 51 4.62 -0.43 -6.45
N ILE A 52 5.43 -0.96 -5.52
CA ILE A 52 5.46 -2.40 -5.22
C ILE A 52 4.10 -2.88 -4.72
N GLN A 53 3.45 -2.14 -3.81
CA GLN A 53 2.13 -2.52 -3.34
C GLN A 53 1.09 -2.48 -4.46
N ALA A 54 1.13 -1.48 -5.34
CA ALA A 54 0.25 -1.43 -6.51
C ALA A 54 0.49 -2.62 -7.46
N GLU A 55 1.73 -3.01 -7.69
CA GLU A 55 2.04 -4.22 -8.47
C GLU A 55 1.51 -5.50 -7.81
N VAL A 56 1.52 -5.58 -6.47
CA VAL A 56 0.92 -6.70 -5.73
C VAL A 56 -0.61 -6.69 -5.85
N ASP A 57 -1.23 -5.52 -5.65
CA ASP A 57 -2.68 -5.36 -5.72
C ASP A 57 -3.23 -5.64 -7.13
N GLU A 58 -2.44 -5.36 -8.17
CA GLU A 58 -2.77 -5.70 -9.58
C GLU A 58 -2.39 -7.14 -9.97
N GLY A 59 -1.73 -7.91 -9.08
CA GLY A 59 -1.32 -9.29 -9.36
C GLY A 59 -0.07 -9.43 -10.24
N HIS A 60 0.64 -8.33 -10.52
CA HIS A 60 1.91 -8.34 -11.25
C HIS A 60 3.08 -8.86 -10.41
N ARG A 61 2.92 -8.91 -9.09
CA ARG A 61 3.95 -9.36 -8.14
C ARG A 61 3.31 -10.19 -7.02
N PRO A 62 3.96 -11.28 -6.54
CA PRO A 62 3.48 -11.98 -5.36
C PRO A 62 3.56 -11.10 -4.11
N GLY A 63 2.52 -11.17 -3.27
CA GLY A 63 2.43 -10.44 -2.01
C GLY A 63 1.01 -10.50 -1.46
N THR A 64 0.80 -9.92 -0.29
CA THR A 64 -0.53 -9.73 0.30
C THR A 64 -1.14 -8.46 -0.27
N THR A 65 -2.31 -8.59 -0.90
CA THR A 65 -3.01 -7.42 -1.43
C THR A 65 -3.54 -6.54 -0.30
N THR A 66 -3.77 -5.27 -0.59
CA THR A 66 -4.37 -4.33 0.38
C THR A 66 -5.77 -4.80 0.82
N ASP A 67 -6.52 -5.45 -0.07
CA ASP A 67 -7.84 -6.04 0.23
C ASP A 67 -7.73 -7.23 1.17
N ASP A 68 -6.83 -8.18 0.86
CA ASP A 68 -6.56 -9.35 1.73
C ASP A 68 -6.11 -8.93 3.13
N ALA A 69 -5.23 -7.92 3.21
CA ALA A 69 -4.76 -7.39 4.48
C ALA A 69 -5.91 -6.77 5.30
N THR A 70 -6.85 -6.08 4.64
CA THR A 70 -8.03 -5.49 5.28
C THR A 70 -8.94 -6.59 5.82
N ARG A 71 -9.27 -7.58 4.99
CA ARG A 71 -10.09 -8.72 5.37
C ARG A 71 -9.47 -9.52 6.51
N LEU A 72 -8.16 -9.74 6.48
CA LEU A 72 -7.45 -10.44 7.55
C LEU A 72 -7.58 -9.69 8.89
N ALA A 73 -7.41 -8.37 8.88
CA ALA A 73 -7.54 -7.55 10.08
C ALA A 73 -8.97 -7.57 10.66
N GLU A 74 -9.99 -7.58 9.81
CA GLU A 74 -11.39 -7.72 10.21
C GLU A 74 -11.66 -9.09 10.85
N LEU A 75 -11.22 -10.15 10.21
CA LEU A 75 -11.36 -11.52 10.72
C LEU A 75 -10.63 -11.71 12.06
N GLU A 76 -9.42 -11.17 12.20
CA GLU A 76 -8.70 -11.22 13.46
C GLU A 76 -9.43 -10.45 14.57
N ARG A 77 -10.07 -9.32 14.24
CA ARG A 77 -10.88 -8.57 15.20
C ARG A 77 -12.09 -9.38 15.65
N GLU A 78 -12.85 -9.92 14.71
CA GLU A 78 -14.01 -10.77 15.01
C GLU A 78 -13.59 -11.97 15.86
N ASN A 79 -12.47 -12.63 15.51
CA ASN A 79 -11.97 -13.77 16.27
C ASN A 79 -11.61 -13.41 17.71
N ARG A 80 -11.01 -12.23 17.93
CA ARG A 80 -10.74 -11.72 19.30
C ARG A 80 -12.03 -11.46 20.07
N GLU A 81 -13.05 -10.90 19.43
CA GLU A 81 -14.36 -10.65 20.04
C GLU A 81 -15.06 -11.98 20.41
N LEU A 82 -15.09 -12.94 19.49
CA LEU A 82 -15.65 -14.28 19.74
C LEU A 82 -14.92 -15.03 20.85
N ARG A 83 -13.58 -14.95 20.91
CA ARG A 83 -12.79 -15.54 21.99
C ARG A 83 -13.14 -14.94 23.35
N ARG A 84 -13.34 -13.62 23.41
CA ARG A 84 -13.77 -12.93 24.65
C ARG A 84 -15.17 -13.36 25.08
N ALA A 85 -16.13 -13.39 24.16
CA ALA A 85 -17.50 -13.83 24.43
C ALA A 85 -17.53 -15.30 24.93
N ASN A 86 -16.81 -16.19 24.26
CA ASN A 86 -16.71 -17.59 24.68
C ASN A 86 -16.05 -17.76 26.06
N ALA A 87 -15.08 -16.92 26.41
CA ALA A 87 -14.46 -16.97 27.74
C ALA A 87 -15.46 -16.60 28.84
N ILE A 88 -16.32 -15.60 28.61
CA ILE A 88 -17.38 -15.19 29.55
C ILE A 88 -18.44 -16.29 29.72
N LEU A 89 -18.82 -16.97 28.64
CA LEU A 89 -19.82 -18.04 28.71
C LEU A 89 -19.31 -19.32 29.38
N LYS A 90 -17.99 -19.51 29.43
CA LYS A 90 -17.34 -20.69 30.03
C LYS A 90 -16.91 -20.49 31.48
N SER A 91 -16.97 -19.26 31.99
CA SER A 91 -16.79 -18.92 33.41
C SER A 91 -18.10 -18.98 34.16
#